data_AF-A0A0S8A613-F1
#
_entry.id   AF-A0A0S8A613-F1
#
_cell.length_a   1.000
_cell.length_b   1.000
_cell.length_c   1.000
_cell.angle_alpha   90.00
_cell.angle_beta   90.00
_cell.angle_gamma   90.00
#
_symmetry.space_group_name_H-M   'P 1'
#
loop_
_entity.id
_entity.type
_entity.pdbx_description
1 polymer ?
#
loop_
_entity_poly.entity_id
_entity_poly.type
_entity_poly.pdbx_seq_one_letter_code
_entity_poly.pdbx_strand_id
1 'polypeptide(L)'
;MLPQIVLASDQDIDKQSAESTQKSSETQVIQAFTSQEDIESDIIKIDDQRKRQIMFAMGVPLLLFIFITVGLGIAMGVFGKDVYIAHMIFAGLSLTLALGHAIVGVVWFWPF
;
A
#
# COMPACT_ATOMS: atom_id res chain seq x y z
N MET A 1 10.34 -24.08 78.00
CA MET A 1 9.96 -22.84 77.31
C MET A 1 9.85 -23.15 75.82
N LEU A 2 8.62 -23.22 75.31
CA LEU A 2 8.27 -23.34 73.87
C LEU A 2 7.46 -22.06 73.48
N PRO A 3 7.11 -21.80 72.20
CA PRO A 3 7.73 -20.80 71.32
C PRO A 3 6.66 -19.75 70.91
N GLN A 4 6.97 -18.78 70.04
CA GLN A 4 6.04 -18.41 68.96
C GLN A 4 6.76 -17.63 67.86
N ILE A 5 6.66 -18.19 66.66
CA ILE A 5 7.20 -17.70 65.40
C ILE A 5 6.19 -16.72 64.78
N VAL A 6 6.75 -15.66 64.23
CA VAL A 6 6.14 -14.58 63.44
C VAL A 6 5.15 -15.11 62.39
N LEU A 7 3.91 -14.62 62.41
CA LEU A 7 2.85 -14.98 61.47
C LEU A 7 1.88 -13.79 61.29
N ALA A 8 2.27 -12.77 60.52
CA ALA A 8 1.39 -11.67 60.09
C ALA A 8 1.99 -10.87 58.93
N SER A 9 2.01 -11.41 57.70
CA SER A 9 2.28 -10.62 56.46
C SER A 9 1.76 -11.25 55.16
N ASP A 10 0.94 -12.31 55.21
CA ASP A 10 0.63 -13.13 54.02
C ASP A 10 -0.82 -12.99 53.50
N GLN A 11 -1.46 -11.83 53.69
CA GLN A 11 -2.86 -11.63 53.23
C GLN A 11 -3.09 -10.42 52.31
N ASP A 12 -2.09 -9.56 52.08
CA ASP A 12 -2.26 -8.36 51.24
C ASP A 12 -1.68 -8.51 49.82
N ILE A 13 -0.90 -9.57 49.54
CA ILE A 13 -0.26 -9.76 48.22
C ILE A 13 -1.22 -10.42 47.19
N ASP A 14 -2.17 -11.24 47.64
CA ASP A 14 -3.00 -12.03 46.72
C ASP A 14 -4.15 -11.25 46.06
N LYS A 15 -4.63 -10.17 46.68
CA LYS A 15 -5.74 -9.38 46.10
C LYS A 15 -5.30 -8.43 44.98
N GLN A 16 -4.04 -8.03 44.94
CA GLN A 16 -3.53 -7.13 43.90
C GLN A 16 -3.12 -7.87 42.62
N SER A 17 -2.83 -9.17 42.71
CA SER A 17 -2.44 -9.99 41.54
C SER A 17 -3.62 -10.51 40.71
N ALA A 18 -4.84 -10.54 41.27
CA ALA A 18 -6.03 -11.01 40.56
C ALA A 18 -6.64 -9.95 39.63
N GLU A 19 -6.58 -8.66 40.01
CA GLU A 19 -7.16 -7.56 39.23
C GLU A 19 -6.28 -7.17 38.02
N SER A 20 -4.96 -7.32 38.13
CA SER A 20 -4.01 -7.07 37.03
C SER A 20 -4.03 -8.16 35.94
N THR A 21 -4.33 -9.40 36.33
CA THR A 21 -4.33 -10.57 35.42
C THR A 21 -5.59 -10.64 34.57
N GLN A 22 -6.74 -10.22 35.10
CA GLN A 22 -7.97 -10.13 34.31
C GLN A 22 -7.91 -8.99 33.29
N LYS A 23 -7.41 -7.81 33.69
CA LYS A 23 -7.24 -6.67 32.79
C LYS A 23 -6.25 -6.95 31.67
N SER A 24 -5.15 -7.67 31.93
CA SER A 24 -4.19 -8.05 30.88
C SER A 24 -4.80 -9.03 29.87
N SER A 25 -5.62 -9.98 30.31
CA SER A 25 -6.29 -10.96 29.42
C SER A 25 -7.36 -10.30 28.54
N GLU A 26 -8.16 -9.39 29.12
CA GLU A 26 -9.20 -8.65 28.39
C GLU A 26 -8.60 -7.65 27.38
N THR A 27 -7.49 -7.02 27.73
CA THR A 27 -6.75 -6.16 26.79
C THR A 27 -6.07 -7.01 25.68
N GLN A 28 -5.65 -8.24 26.00
CA GLN A 28 -5.00 -9.15 25.05
C GLN A 28 -5.97 -9.75 24.04
N VAL A 29 -7.23 -9.99 24.41
CA VAL A 29 -8.27 -10.39 23.43
C VAL A 29 -8.63 -9.24 22.50
N ILE A 30 -8.80 -8.01 23.01
CA ILE A 30 -9.03 -6.83 22.16
C ILE A 30 -7.84 -6.60 21.23
N GLN A 31 -6.61 -6.76 21.73
CA GLN A 31 -5.40 -6.66 20.92
C GLN A 31 -5.31 -7.75 19.84
N ALA A 32 -5.74 -8.98 20.13
CA ALA A 32 -5.78 -10.07 19.16
C ALA A 32 -6.81 -9.83 18.04
N PHE A 33 -7.94 -9.20 18.35
CA PHE A 33 -8.93 -8.78 17.33
C PHE A 33 -8.43 -7.57 16.52
N THR A 34 -7.81 -6.55 17.13
CA THR A 34 -7.23 -5.42 16.38
C THR A 34 -6.01 -5.81 15.55
N SER A 35 -5.19 -6.76 16.01
CA SER A 35 -4.06 -7.28 15.22
C SER A 35 -4.52 -8.09 14.00
N GLN A 36 -5.72 -8.68 14.05
CA GLN A 36 -6.29 -9.39 12.90
C GLN A 36 -6.78 -8.42 11.81
N GLU A 37 -7.32 -7.27 12.22
CA GLU A 37 -7.66 -6.15 11.32
C GLU A 37 -6.40 -5.50 10.70
N ASP A 38 -5.32 -5.37 11.48
CA ASP A 38 -4.04 -4.83 10.99
C ASP A 38 -3.39 -5.79 9.97
N ILE A 39 -3.46 -7.11 10.21
CA ILE A 39 -2.95 -8.13 9.27
C ILE A 39 -3.75 -8.13 7.95
N GLU A 40 -5.07 -7.95 7.98
CA GLU A 40 -5.85 -7.80 6.74
C GLU A 40 -5.46 -6.51 5.99
N SER A 41 -5.22 -5.40 6.72
CA SER A 41 -4.73 -4.16 6.14
C SER A 41 -3.30 -4.26 5.59
N ASP A 42 -2.44 -5.09 6.19
CA ASP A 42 -1.04 -5.28 5.80
C ASP A 42 -0.93 -6.24 4.61
N ILE A 43 -1.79 -7.26 4.53
CA ILE A 43 -1.94 -8.13 3.35
C ILE A 43 -2.45 -7.31 2.14
N ILE A 44 -3.43 -6.41 2.35
CA ILE A 44 -3.91 -5.47 1.33
C ILE A 44 -2.80 -4.47 0.94
N LYS A 45 -2.04 -3.93 1.92
CA LYS A 45 -0.90 -3.03 1.66
C LYS A 45 0.24 -3.71 0.87
N ILE A 46 0.53 -4.98 1.13
CA ILE A 46 1.53 -5.76 0.39
C ILE A 46 1.08 -5.96 -1.07
N ASP A 47 -0.22 -6.18 -1.31
CA ASP A 47 -0.80 -6.25 -2.66
C ASP A 47 -0.78 -4.88 -3.37
N ASP A 48 -1.10 -3.80 -2.64
CA ASP A 48 -1.09 -2.44 -3.16
C ASP A 48 0.30 -1.97 -3.61
N GLN A 49 1.36 -2.39 -2.92
CA GLN A 49 2.74 -2.13 -3.34
C GLN A 49 3.02 -2.70 -4.73
N ARG A 50 2.61 -3.96 -4.97
CA ARG A 50 2.78 -4.62 -6.28
C ARG A 50 1.90 -3.97 -7.35
N LYS A 51 0.64 -3.64 -7.03
CA LYS A 51 -0.26 -2.95 -7.95
C LYS A 51 0.30 -1.59 -8.39
N ARG A 52 0.86 -0.83 -7.46
CA ARG A 52 1.48 0.48 -7.72
C ARG A 52 2.75 0.34 -8.55
N GLN A 53 3.55 -0.70 -8.33
CA GLN A 53 4.75 -0.98 -9.11
C GLN A 53 4.40 -1.36 -10.56
N ILE A 54 3.33 -2.13 -10.79
CA ILE A 54 2.85 -2.49 -12.13
C ILE A 54 2.29 -1.25 -12.86
N MET A 55 1.53 -0.41 -12.15
CA MET A 55 1.00 0.83 -12.72
C MET A 55 2.13 1.81 -13.06
N PHE A 56 3.17 1.89 -12.23
CA PHE A 56 4.40 2.63 -12.53
C PHE A 56 5.14 2.06 -13.75
N ALA A 57 5.28 0.73 -13.83
CA ALA A 57 5.93 0.05 -14.96
C ALA A 57 5.18 0.25 -16.29
N MET A 58 3.85 0.41 -16.26
CA MET A 58 3.03 0.79 -17.43
C MET A 58 3.13 2.29 -17.77
N GLY A 59 3.35 3.15 -16.77
CA GLY A 59 3.51 4.59 -16.96
C GLY A 59 4.85 5.00 -17.57
N VAL A 60 5.96 4.30 -17.24
CA VAL A 60 7.29 4.56 -17.80
C VAL A 60 7.34 4.50 -19.34
N PRO A 61 6.87 3.43 -20.00
CA PRO A 61 6.86 3.37 -21.46
C PRO A 61 5.93 4.43 -22.06
N LEU A 62 4.81 4.75 -21.41
CA LEU A 62 3.91 5.84 -21.82
C LEU A 62 4.66 7.18 -21.82
N LEU A 63 5.38 7.49 -20.74
CA LEU A 63 6.20 8.70 -20.64
C LEU A 63 7.25 8.76 -21.76
N LEU A 64 7.93 7.64 -22.01
CA LEU A 64 8.93 7.53 -23.06
C LEU A 64 8.32 7.77 -24.45
N PHE A 65 7.17 7.16 -24.74
CA PHE A 65 6.43 7.36 -26.00
C PHE A 65 6.02 8.82 -26.18
N ILE A 66 5.57 9.49 -25.11
CA ILE A 66 5.23 10.92 -25.14
C ILE A 66 6.45 11.77 -25.48
N PHE A 67 7.60 11.53 -24.84
CA PHE A 67 8.83 12.27 -25.16
C PHE A 67 9.25 12.12 -26.62
N ILE A 68 9.15 10.90 -27.16
CA ILE A 68 9.46 10.62 -28.57
C ILE A 68 8.47 11.34 -29.49
N THR A 69 7.17 11.32 -29.19
CA THR A 69 6.15 12.00 -30.01
C THR A 69 6.27 13.50 -29.98
N VAL A 70 6.58 14.09 -28.82
CA VAL A 70 6.86 15.52 -28.70
C VAL A 70 8.10 15.89 -29.52
N GLY A 71 9.18 15.11 -29.42
CA GLY A 71 10.38 15.29 -30.24
C GLY A 71 10.08 15.22 -31.74
N LEU A 72 9.31 14.22 -32.17
CA LEU A 72 8.85 14.10 -33.56
C LEU A 72 7.91 15.23 -33.99
N GLY A 73 7.09 15.75 -33.08
CA GLY A 73 6.20 16.89 -33.34
C GLY A 73 6.99 18.17 -33.58
N ILE A 74 8.01 18.42 -32.75
CA ILE A 74 8.95 19.53 -32.97
C ILE A 74 9.71 19.32 -34.29
N ALA A 75 10.18 18.11 -34.55
CA ALA A 75 10.83 17.76 -35.81
C ALA A 75 9.88 17.96 -37.01
N MET A 76 8.58 17.72 -36.87
CA MET A 76 7.60 17.99 -37.94
C MET A 76 7.49 19.48 -38.23
N GLY A 77 7.53 20.33 -37.19
CA GLY A 77 7.56 21.78 -37.36
C GLY A 77 8.80 22.29 -38.11
N VAL A 78 9.93 21.57 -38.04
CA VAL A 78 11.20 21.96 -38.66
C VAL A 78 11.44 21.29 -40.03
N PHE A 79 11.19 19.98 -40.14
CA PHE A 79 11.46 19.14 -41.33
C PHE A 79 10.23 18.90 -42.21
N GLY A 80 9.02 19.30 -41.76
CA GLY A 80 7.80 19.16 -42.54
C GLY A 80 7.33 17.70 -42.66
N LYS A 81 7.20 17.20 -43.90
CA LYS A 81 6.37 16.01 -44.22
C LYS A 81 7.01 14.66 -43.90
N ASP A 82 8.33 14.58 -43.82
CA ASP A 82 9.03 13.28 -43.73
C ASP A 82 8.80 12.56 -42.40
N VAL A 83 8.60 13.31 -41.32
CA VAL A 83 8.35 12.75 -39.98
C VAL A 83 6.86 12.68 -39.63
N TYR A 84 5.97 13.12 -40.52
CA TYR A 84 4.52 13.19 -40.26
C TYR A 84 3.90 11.82 -40.00
N ILE A 85 4.21 10.83 -40.84
CA ILE A 85 3.65 9.48 -40.74
C ILE A 85 4.16 8.79 -39.46
N ALA A 86 5.46 8.91 -39.18
CA ALA A 86 6.04 8.39 -37.95
C ALA A 86 5.38 9.03 -36.72
N HIS A 87 5.19 10.35 -36.72
CA HIS A 87 4.54 11.06 -35.61
C HIS A 87 3.10 10.58 -35.40
N MET A 88 2.31 10.42 -36.46
CA MET A 88 0.92 9.93 -36.36
C MET A 88 0.83 8.52 -35.76
N ILE A 89 1.74 7.60 -36.15
CA ILE A 89 1.76 6.23 -35.61
C ILE A 89 2.12 6.23 -34.12
N PHE A 90 3.20 6.93 -33.74
CA PHE A 90 3.59 7.02 -32.34
C PHE A 90 2.55 7.76 -31.49
N ALA A 91 1.90 8.79 -32.04
CA ALA A 91 0.82 9.52 -31.36
C ALA A 91 -0.36 8.60 -31.08
N GLY A 92 -0.81 7.83 -32.07
CA GLY A 92 -1.87 6.85 -31.90
C GLY A 92 -1.55 5.78 -30.85
N LEU A 93 -0.33 5.22 -30.90
CA LEU A 93 0.12 4.23 -29.91
C LEU A 93 0.24 4.82 -28.49
N SER A 94 0.74 6.05 -28.37
CA SER A 94 0.81 6.73 -27.07
C SER A 94 -0.57 6.98 -26.48
N LEU A 95 -1.56 7.32 -27.33
CA LEU A 95 -2.93 7.58 -26.90
C LEU A 95 -3.63 6.30 -26.43
N THR A 96 -3.50 5.19 -27.16
CA THR A 96 -4.11 3.92 -26.74
C THR A 96 -3.48 3.38 -25.46
N LEU A 97 -2.16 3.51 -25.32
CA LEU A 97 -1.44 3.14 -24.10
C LEU A 97 -1.85 4.03 -22.92
N ALA A 98 -2.03 5.34 -23.15
CA ALA A 98 -2.53 6.27 -22.15
C ALA A 98 -3.94 5.94 -21.69
N LEU A 99 -4.82 5.55 -22.62
CA LEU A 99 -6.16 5.11 -22.27
C LEU A 99 -6.13 3.82 -21.43
N GLY A 100 -5.33 2.83 -21.83
CA GLY A 100 -5.16 1.60 -21.07
C GLY A 100 -4.60 1.84 -19.67
N HIS A 101 -3.58 2.69 -19.55
CA HIS A 101 -2.99 3.10 -18.28
C HIS A 101 -4.01 3.84 -17.38
N ALA A 102 -4.80 4.74 -17.95
CA ALA A 102 -5.86 5.44 -17.23
C ALA A 102 -6.94 4.48 -16.73
N ILE A 103 -7.40 3.55 -17.57
CA ILE A 103 -8.41 2.54 -17.19
C ILE A 103 -7.89 1.63 -16.08
N VAL A 104 -6.67 1.09 -16.22
CA VAL A 104 -6.06 0.25 -15.16
C VAL A 104 -5.90 1.05 -13.87
N GLY A 105 -5.52 2.33 -13.98
CA GLY A 105 -5.47 3.24 -12.84
C GLY A 105 -6.82 3.37 -12.14
N VAL A 106 -7.88 3.65 -12.89
CA VAL A 106 -9.23 3.77 -12.31
C VAL A 106 -9.69 2.43 -11.73
N VAL A 107 -9.56 1.32 -12.47
CA VAL A 107 -10.05 0.00 -12.04
C VAL A 107 -9.33 -0.54 -10.80
N TRP A 108 -8.03 -0.28 -10.65
CA TRP A 108 -7.27 -0.75 -9.50
C TRP A 108 -7.25 0.22 -8.32
N PHE A 109 -7.33 1.54 -8.55
CA PHE A 109 -7.26 2.55 -7.49
C PHE A 109 -8.62 3.16 -7.10
N TRP A 110 -9.72 2.75 -7.77
CA TRP A 110 -11.09 3.00 -7.32
C TRP A 110 -11.75 1.69 -6.85
N PRO A 111 -11.27 1.04 -5.77
CA PRO A 111 -12.05 0.03 -5.09
C PRO A 111 -13.20 0.71 -4.34
N PHE A 112 -14.43 0.29 -4.61
CA PHE A 112 -15.63 0.67 -3.85
C PHE A 112 -15.71 -0.12 -2.55
#